data_AF-A0A447TDC3-F1
#
_entry.id   AF-A0A447TDC3-F1
#
_cell.length_a   1.000
_cell.length_b   1.000
_cell.length_c   1.000
_cell.angle_alpha   90.00
_cell.angle_beta   90.00
_cell.angle_gamma   90.00
#
_symmetry.space_group_name_H-M   'P 1'
#
loop_
_entity.id
_entity.type
_entity.pdbx_description
1 polymer ?
#
loop_
_entity_poly.entity_id
_entity_poly.type
_entity_poly.pdbx_seq_one_letter_code
_entity_poly.pdbx_strand_id
1 'polypeptide(L)'
;MTRIRFVSESGALLNESDAMPGDNLLDVARLADVPLHWRCGQGTCGTCKVRIAGMAAPQRPGRKERNVLQRAGAIGAELAACEEWREAEPWRLACHLAVEEESWVVRCPDY
;
A
#
# COMPACT_ATOMS: atom_id res chain seq x y z
N MET A 1 -9.99 -14.61 -7.72
CA MET A 1 -8.81 -14.54 -6.82
C MET A 1 -7.73 -13.81 -7.58
N THR A 2 -7.16 -12.77 -7.00
CA THR A 2 -6.02 -12.03 -7.56
C THR A 2 -4.75 -12.39 -6.80
N ARG A 3 -3.60 -12.20 -7.44
CA ARG A 3 -2.30 -12.51 -6.88
C ARG A 3 -1.64 -11.27 -6.32
N ILE A 4 -1.30 -11.31 -5.04
CA ILE A 4 -0.54 -10.25 -4.37
C ILE A 4 0.87 -10.76 -4.07
N ARG A 5 1.87 -10.07 -4.63
CA ARG A 5 3.29 -10.37 -4.42
C ARG A 5 3.89 -9.34 -3.49
N PHE A 6 4.33 -9.77 -2.32
CA PHE A 6 5.02 -8.92 -1.36
C PHE A 6 6.53 -9.03 -1.58
N VAL A 7 7.18 -7.89 -1.78
CA VAL A 7 8.62 -7.80 -1.99
C VAL A 7 9.24 -6.81 -1.00
N SER A 8 10.49 -7.03 -0.63
CA SER A 8 11.28 -6.07 0.18
C SER A 8 11.56 -4.79 -0.61
N GLU A 9 12.12 -3.78 0.05
CA GLU A 9 12.55 -2.56 -0.63
C GLU A 9 13.57 -2.88 -1.74
N SER A 10 14.47 -3.84 -1.49
CA SER A 10 15.45 -4.38 -2.46
C SER A 10 14.84 -5.24 -3.58
N GLY A 11 13.55 -5.58 -3.50
CA GLY A 11 12.84 -6.38 -4.52
C GLY A 11 12.92 -7.89 -4.31
N ALA A 12 13.48 -8.37 -3.19
CA ALA A 12 13.44 -9.79 -2.86
C ALA A 12 12.01 -10.21 -2.52
N LEU A 13 11.56 -11.36 -3.03
CA LEU A 13 10.23 -11.88 -2.72
C LEU A 13 10.17 -12.25 -1.23
N LEU A 14 9.26 -11.61 -0.50
CA LEU A 14 8.98 -11.91 0.90
C LEU A 14 7.93 -13.02 0.99
N ASN A 15 6.80 -12.84 0.28
CA ASN A 15 5.78 -13.87 0.13
C ASN A 15 4.86 -13.56 -1.06
N GLU A 16 4.03 -14.53 -1.44
CA GLU A 16 2.96 -14.41 -2.42
C GLU A 16 1.67 -14.98 -1.81
N SER A 17 0.56 -14.27 -1.96
CA SER A 17 -0.75 -14.72 -1.49
C SER A 17 -1.81 -14.51 -2.57
N ASP A 18 -2.74 -15.44 -2.65
CA ASP A 18 -3.99 -15.20 -3.36
C ASP A 18 -4.95 -14.43 -2.42
N ALA A 19 -5.68 -13.47 -2.97
CA ALA A 19 -6.67 -12.66 -2.25
C ALA A 19 -7.94 -12.49 -3.07
N MET A 20 -9.04 -12.17 -2.40
CA MET A 20 -10.31 -11.82 -3.04
C MET A 20 -10.44 -10.30 -3.17
N PRO A 21 -11.05 -9.79 -4.25
CA PRO A 21 -11.40 -8.39 -4.32
C PRO A 21 -12.22 -7.97 -3.08
N GLY A 22 -11.85 -6.85 -2.46
CA GLY A 22 -12.44 -6.40 -1.20
C GLY A 22 -11.65 -6.77 0.06
N ASP A 23 -10.75 -7.76 0.00
CA ASP A 23 -9.91 -8.12 1.15
C ASP A 23 -9.01 -6.94 1.55
N ASN A 24 -8.83 -6.73 2.85
CA ASN A 24 -7.94 -5.68 3.33
C ASN A 24 -6.47 -6.07 3.10
N LEU A 25 -5.70 -5.24 2.39
CA LEU A 25 -4.32 -5.57 2.02
C LEU A 25 -3.41 -5.80 3.24
N LEU A 26 -3.62 -5.08 4.34
CA LEU A 26 -2.87 -5.31 5.57
C LEU A 26 -3.17 -6.70 6.16
N ASP A 27 -4.42 -7.13 6.13
CA ASP A 27 -4.78 -8.45 6.66
C ASP A 27 -4.25 -9.57 5.77
N VAL A 28 -4.27 -9.41 4.44
CA VAL A 28 -3.61 -10.33 3.49
C VAL A 28 -2.12 -10.45 3.81
N ALA A 29 -1.42 -9.33 4.00
CA ALA A 29 0.01 -9.32 4.35
C ALA A 29 0.28 -10.06 5.68
N ARG A 30 -0.57 -9.84 6.68
CA ARG A 30 -0.45 -10.47 8.01
C ARG A 30 -0.68 -11.97 7.96
N LEU A 31 -1.70 -12.42 7.21
CA LEU A 31 -2.00 -13.85 7.04
C LEU A 31 -0.90 -14.58 6.26
N ALA A 32 -0.20 -13.88 5.38
CA ALA A 32 0.95 -14.39 4.64
C ALA A 32 2.28 -14.20 5.39
N ASP A 33 2.28 -13.92 6.70
CA ASP A 33 3.49 -13.74 7.52
C ASP A 33 4.53 -12.76 6.92
N VAL A 34 4.06 -11.76 6.16
CA VAL A 34 4.92 -10.73 5.57
C VAL A 34 5.40 -9.80 6.69
N PRO A 35 6.70 -9.47 6.77
CA PRO A 35 7.25 -8.59 7.81
C PRO A 35 6.91 -7.10 7.58
N LEU A 36 5.66 -6.79 7.23
CA LEU A 36 5.18 -5.42 7.07
C LEU A 36 4.88 -4.80 8.43
N HIS A 37 5.60 -3.73 8.77
CA HIS A 37 5.33 -2.97 9.99
C HIS A 37 3.91 -2.38 10.00
N TRP A 38 3.20 -2.55 11.11
CA TRP A 38 1.87 -1.96 11.31
C TRP A 38 1.64 -1.62 12.80
N ARG A 39 0.64 -0.77 13.07
CA ARG A 39 0.30 -0.37 14.45
C ARG A 39 -1.19 -0.16 14.66
N CYS A 40 -1.78 0.80 13.94
CA CYS A 40 -3.14 1.24 14.27
C CYS A 40 -4.26 0.54 13.48
N GLY A 41 -4.00 0.06 12.25
CA GLY A 41 -5.06 -0.43 11.35
C GLY A 41 -6.11 0.62 10.92
N GLN A 42 -5.99 1.87 11.37
CA GLN A 42 -6.98 2.94 11.18
C GLN A 42 -6.45 4.11 10.34
N GLY A 43 -5.30 3.95 9.68
CA GLY A 43 -4.68 4.97 8.83
C GLY A 43 -4.29 6.27 9.54
N THR A 44 -3.95 6.23 10.84
CA THR A 44 -3.52 7.42 11.61
C THR A 44 -2.02 7.46 11.89
N CYS A 45 -1.33 6.31 11.80
CA CYS A 45 0.09 6.21 12.13
C CYS A 45 1.03 6.24 10.91
N GLY A 46 0.60 5.71 9.76
CA GLY A 46 1.43 5.63 8.55
C GLY A 46 2.47 4.50 8.53
N THR A 47 2.49 3.61 9.53
CA THR A 47 3.50 2.54 9.63
C THR A 47 3.35 1.47 8.56
N CYS A 48 2.12 1.18 8.12
CA CYS A 48 1.81 0.22 7.05
C CYS A 48 1.92 0.82 5.64
N LYS A 49 2.73 1.87 5.45
CA LYS A 49 2.95 2.44 4.12
C LYS A 49 3.69 1.45 3.23
N VAL A 50 3.25 1.32 1.99
CA VAL A 50 3.80 0.43 0.96
C VAL A 50 3.75 1.12 -0.40
N ARG A 51 4.58 0.69 -1.36
CA ARG A 51 4.42 1.07 -2.77
C ARG A 51 3.74 -0.05 -3.53
N ILE A 52 2.89 0.31 -4.49
CA ILE A 52 2.09 -0.68 -5.21
C ILE A 52 2.26 -0.51 -6.72
N ALA A 53 2.87 -1.50 -7.37
CA ALA A 53 2.86 -1.60 -8.82
C ALA A 53 1.62 -2.38 -9.28
N GLY A 54 0.99 -1.93 -10.37
CA GLY A 54 -0.19 -2.58 -10.96
C GLY A 54 -1.54 -2.00 -10.50
N MET A 55 -1.54 -0.95 -9.69
CA MET A 55 -2.77 -0.24 -9.30
C MET A 55 -3.34 0.58 -10.47
N ALA A 56 -4.64 0.51 -10.69
CA ALA A 56 -5.31 1.31 -11.72
C ALA A 56 -5.15 2.82 -11.47
N ALA A 57 -5.11 3.61 -12.55
CA ALA A 57 -5.04 5.06 -12.49
C ALA A 57 -6.36 5.69 -12.98
N PRO A 58 -6.80 6.84 -12.42
CA PRO A 58 -6.13 7.59 -11.35
C PRO A 58 -6.39 6.99 -9.96
N GLN A 59 -5.39 7.06 -9.09
CA GLN A 59 -5.58 6.74 -7.67
C GLN A 59 -6.19 7.94 -6.96
N ARG A 60 -7.16 7.70 -6.06
CA ARG A 60 -7.87 8.75 -5.31
C ARG A 60 -7.75 8.56 -3.79
N PRO A 61 -6.55 8.61 -3.20
CA PRO A 61 -6.39 8.46 -1.76
C PRO A 61 -7.09 9.59 -1.02
N GLY A 62 -7.84 9.27 0.03
CA GLY A 62 -8.58 10.27 0.81
C GLY A 62 -7.64 11.25 1.54
N ARG A 63 -8.14 12.44 1.87
CA ARG A 63 -7.36 13.52 2.52
C ARG A 63 -6.54 13.06 3.73
N LYS A 64 -7.12 12.20 4.57
CA LYS A 64 -6.43 11.64 5.75
C LYS A 64 -5.20 10.82 5.36
N GLU A 65 -5.32 9.98 4.34
CA GLU A 65 -4.21 9.16 3.83
C GLU A 65 -3.09 10.04 3.29
N ARG A 66 -3.44 11.02 2.44
CA ARG A 66 -2.48 11.97 1.86
C ARG A 66 -1.69 12.71 2.95
N ASN A 67 -2.37 13.24 3.96
CA ASN A 67 -1.73 13.93 5.08
C ASN A 67 -0.79 13.02 5.88
N VAL A 68 -1.18 11.77 6.12
CA VAL A 68 -0.35 10.82 6.87
C VAL A 68 0.89 10.42 6.08
N LEU A 69 0.76 10.17 4.78
CA LEU A 69 1.88 9.87 3.90
C LEU A 69 2.86 11.05 3.80
N GLN A 70 2.34 12.28 3.68
CA GLN A 70 3.16 13.50 3.68
C GLN A 70 3.95 13.65 4.99
N ARG A 71 3.26 13.53 6.14
CA ARG A 71 3.91 13.61 7.47
C ARG A 71 4.95 12.50 7.67
N ALA A 72 4.75 11.33 7.06
CA ALA A 72 5.69 10.22 7.08
C ALA A 72 6.86 10.36 6.09
N GLY A 73 6.94 11.48 5.35
CA GLY A 73 7.97 11.76 4.35
C GLY A 73 7.89 10.90 3.10
N ALA A 74 6.78 10.18 2.88
CA ALA A 74 6.62 9.27 1.74
C ALA A 74 6.27 10.03 0.46
N ILE A 75 5.58 11.18 0.57
CA ILE A 75 5.20 12.04 -0.55
C ILE A 75 5.48 13.51 -0.24
N GLY A 76 5.69 14.31 -1.29
CA GLY A 76 5.84 15.76 -1.18
C GLY A 76 4.51 16.51 -0.96
N ALA A 77 4.60 17.80 -0.62
CA ALA A 77 3.43 18.65 -0.39
C ALA A 77 2.56 18.85 -1.65
N GLU A 78 3.19 18.92 -2.82
CA GLU A 78 2.49 19.08 -4.10
C GLU A 78 1.57 17.88 -4.37
N LEU A 79 2.10 16.67 -4.27
CA LEU A 79 1.32 15.44 -4.47
C LEU A 79 0.23 15.26 -3.40
N ALA A 80 0.52 15.61 -2.15
CA ALA A 80 -0.46 15.56 -1.06
C ALA A 80 -1.66 16.50 -1.29
N ALA A 81 -1.46 17.60 -2.02
CA ALA A 81 -2.51 18.54 -2.41
C ALA A 81 -3.35 18.03 -3.59
N CYS A 82 -2.85 17.09 -4.40
CA CYS A 82 -3.59 16.47 -5.50
C CYS A 82 -4.59 15.40 -5.02
N GLU A 83 -5.81 15.42 -5.55
CA GLU A 83 -6.83 14.39 -5.26
C GLU A 83 -6.74 13.18 -6.18
N GLU A 84 -6.14 13.35 -7.35
CA GLU A 84 -5.90 12.31 -8.33
C GLU A 84 -4.41 12.12 -8.55
N TRP A 85 -3.93 10.90 -8.35
CA TRP A 85 -2.55 10.51 -8.62
C TRP A 85 -2.49 9.60 -9.84
N ARG A 86 -1.36 9.63 -10.54
CA ARG A 86 -1.10 8.83 -11.74
C ARG A 86 0.28 8.17 -11.69
N GLU A 87 0.85 8.07 -10.49
CA GLU A 87 2.13 7.39 -10.31
C GLU A 87 1.97 5.90 -10.64
N ALA A 88 3.01 5.30 -11.21
CA ALA A 88 3.02 3.87 -11.52
C ALA A 88 3.15 3.01 -10.25
N GLU A 89 3.85 3.55 -9.23
CA GLU A 89 4.09 2.90 -7.94
C GLU A 89 3.81 3.87 -6.77
N PRO A 90 2.54 4.30 -6.59
CA PRO A 90 2.17 5.25 -5.56
C PRO A 90 2.41 4.68 -4.16
N TRP A 91 2.77 5.55 -3.23
CA TRP A 91 2.74 5.23 -1.80
C TRP A 91 1.30 5.16 -1.31
N ARG A 92 0.92 4.05 -0.68
CA ARG A 92 -0.41 3.86 -0.08
C ARG A 92 -0.29 3.32 1.33
N LEU A 93 -1.35 3.42 2.12
CA LEU A 93 -1.45 2.74 3.41
C LEU A 93 -2.13 1.39 3.22
N ALA A 94 -1.45 0.28 3.54
CA ALA A 94 -2.02 -1.06 3.35
C ALA A 94 -3.38 -1.24 4.06
N CYS A 95 -3.57 -0.62 5.24
CA CYS A 95 -4.84 -0.72 5.97
C CYS A 95 -6.02 0.03 5.31
N HIS A 96 -5.77 0.91 4.33
CA HIS A 96 -6.81 1.62 3.57
C HIS A 96 -7.18 0.94 2.26
N LEU A 97 -6.47 -0.12 1.88
CA LEU A 97 -6.63 -0.75 0.58
C LEU A 97 -7.51 -1.97 0.70
N ALA A 98 -8.58 -1.95 -0.09
CA ALA A 98 -9.26 -3.15 -0.52
C ALA A 98 -8.54 -3.66 -1.77
N VAL A 99 -8.22 -4.96 -1.80
CA VAL A 99 -7.65 -5.61 -2.96
C VAL A 99 -8.59 -5.47 -4.16
N GLU A 100 -8.03 -5.17 -5.34
CA GLU A 100 -8.76 -5.05 -6.61
C GLU A 100 -8.74 -6.38 -7.38
N GLU A 101 -9.29 -6.42 -8.59
CA GLU A 101 -9.25 -7.63 -9.42
C GLU A 101 -7.85 -7.85 -10.04
N GLU A 102 -7.10 -6.77 -10.21
CA GLU A 102 -5.75 -6.75 -10.76
C GLU A 102 -4.73 -7.32 -9.77
N SER A 103 -3.68 -7.93 -10.31
CA SER A 103 -2.56 -8.42 -9.50
C SER A 103 -1.60 -7.29 -9.15
N TRP A 104 -1.12 -7.28 -7.92
CA TRP A 104 -0.24 -6.23 -7.41
C TRP A 104 1.11 -6.77 -7.01
N VAL A 105 2.13 -5.92 -7.20
CA VAL A 105 3.41 -6.06 -6.51
C VAL A 105 3.48 -5.00 -5.42
N VAL A 106 3.52 -5.46 -4.18
CA VAL A 106 3.54 -4.63 -2.97
C VAL A 106 4.96 -4.59 -2.44
N ARG A 107 5.59 -3.43 -2.54
CA ARG A 107 6.93 -3.18 -1.99
C ARG A 107 6.82 -2.71 -0.54
N CYS A 108 7.36 -3.52 0.37
CA CYS A 108 7.43 -3.26 1.79
C CYS A 108 8.74 -2.54 2.14
N PRO A 109 8.70 -1.39 2.83
CA PRO A 109 9.92 -0.68 3.20
C PRO A 109 10.72 -1.45 4.24
N ASP A 110 12.04 -1.40 4.11
CA ASP A 110 12.97 -1.87 5.13
C ASP A 110 13.05 -0.80 6.24
N TYR A 111 12.82 -1.18 7.49
CA TYR A 111 12.92 -0.29 8.67
C TYR A 111 13.98 -0.80 9.64
#